data_AF-A0A1E9HEA6-F1
#
_entry.id   AF-A0A1E9HEA6-F1
#
_cell.length_a   1.000
_cell.length_b   1.000
_cell.length_c   1.000
_cell.angle_alpha   90.00
_cell.angle_beta   90.00
_cell.angle_gamma   90.00
#
_symmetry.space_group_name_H-M   'P 1'
#
loop_
_entity.id
_entity.type
_entity.pdbx_description
1 polymer ?
#
loop_
_entity_poly.entity_id
_entity_poly.type
_entity_poly.pdbx_seq_one_letter_code
_entity_poly.pdbx_strand_id
1 'polypeptide(L)' 'MADLVDPHGHHMSDALPKLRGLAEFAERFPGDFRRIESVAETGGTLRVLDITKASVRQAIRDAHSAKALYESGLANDY' A
#
# COMPACT_ATOMS: atom_id res chain seq x y z
N MET A 1 4.17 20.14 2.93
CA MET A 1 4.21 18.69 3.18
C MET A 1 2.80 18.16 3.00
N ALA A 2 2.62 17.15 2.15
CA ALA A 2 1.33 16.56 1.84
C ALA A 2 1.29 15.09 2.29
N ASP A 3 0.10 14.58 2.59
CA ASP A 3 -0.16 13.17 2.89
C ASP A 3 -0.91 12.56 1.68
N LEU A 4 -0.52 11.38 1.22
CA LEU A 4 -1.15 10.66 0.10
C LEU A 4 -1.81 9.38 0.61
N VAL A 5 -3.13 9.30 0.50
CA VAL A 5 -3.95 8.15 0.93
C VAL A 5 -4.71 7.63 -0.29
N ASP A 6 -4.47 6.38 -0.68
CA ASP A 6 -5.19 5.69 -1.76
C ASP A 6 -6.15 4.63 -1.18
N PRO A 7 -7.47 4.91 -1.11
CA PRO A 7 -8.46 3.94 -0.66
C PRO A 7 -8.83 2.97 -1.79
N HIS A 8 -8.87 1.68 -1.48
CA HIS A 8 -9.35 0.65 -2.40
C HIS A 8 -10.74 0.13 -2.03
N GLY A 9 -11.62 0.02 -3.04
CA GLY A 9 -12.91 -0.68 -2.94
C GLY A 9 -12.79 -2.19 -3.23
N HIS A 10 -13.91 -2.91 -3.17
CA HIS A 10 -14.02 -4.38 -3.19
C HIS A 10 -13.32 -5.12 -4.36
N HIS A 11 -12.86 -4.42 -5.40
CA HIS A 11 -12.10 -4.99 -6.52
C HIS A 11 -10.59 -4.91 -6.28
N MET A 12 -10.10 -5.74 -5.36
CA MET A 12 -8.66 -5.88 -5.06
C MET A 12 -7.83 -6.45 -6.22
N SER A 13 -8.47 -7.00 -7.26
CA SER A 13 -7.80 -7.53 -8.46
C SER A 13 -6.99 -6.46 -9.21
N ASP A 14 -7.43 -5.20 -9.17
CA ASP A 14 -6.80 -4.09 -9.90
C ASP A 14 -5.89 -3.22 -9.02
N ALA A 15 -5.72 -3.60 -7.75
CA ALA A 15 -4.94 -2.82 -6.78
C ALA A 15 -3.43 -3.03 -6.94
N LEU A 16 -2.95 -4.18 -7.45
CA LEU A 16 -1.51 -4.45 -7.58
C LEU A 16 -0.78 -3.48 -8.52
N PRO A 17 -1.26 -3.19 -9.75
CA PRO A 17 -0.60 -2.21 -10.61
C PRO A 17 -0.50 -0.83 -9.95
N LYS A 18 -1.54 -0.40 -9.22
CA LYS A 18 -1.56 0.86 -8.48
C LYS A 18 -0.56 0.87 -7.33
N LEU A 19 -0.53 -0.18 -6.54
CA LEU A 19 0.42 -0.35 -5.44
C LEU A 19 1.87 -0.31 -5.95
N ARG A 20 2.16 -0.97 -7.07
CA ARG A 20 3.50 -0.93 -7.69
C ARG A 20 3.88 0.48 -8.14
N GLY A 21 2.96 1.19 -8.81
CA GLY A 21 3.17 2.58 -9.18
C GLY A 21 3.40 3.49 -7.97
N LEU A 22 2.66 3.26 -6.88
CA LEU A 22 2.79 4.01 -5.63
C LEU A 22 4.12 3.71 -4.90
N ALA A 23 4.58 2.46 -4.95
CA ALA A 23 5.89 2.05 -4.43
C ALA A 23 7.03 2.70 -5.22
N GLU A 24 6.97 2.69 -6.56
CA GLU A 24 7.94 3.38 -7.41
C GLU A 24 7.94 4.89 -7.17
N PHE A 25 6.77 5.49 -7.01
CA PHE A 25 6.63 6.91 -6.70
C PHE A 25 7.30 7.26 -5.36
N ALA A 26 7.00 6.50 -4.30
CA ALA A 26 7.61 6.69 -2.98
C ALA A 26 9.14 6.54 -2.98
N GLU A 27 9.67 5.67 -3.85
CA GLU A 27 11.12 5.46 -4.00
C GLU A 27 11.81 6.58 -4.79
N ARG A 28 11.12 7.19 -5.76
CA ARG A 28 11.63 8.30 -6.58
C ARG A 28 11.57 9.65 -5.89
N PHE A 29 10.65 9.83 -4.94
CA PHE A 29 10.44 11.08 -4.21
C PHE A 29 10.59 10.91 -2.68
N PRO A 30 11.74 10.41 -2.18
CA PRO A 30 11.97 10.25 -0.75
C PRO A 30 12.09 11.63 -0.09
N GLY A 31 11.14 12.00 0.76
CA GLY A 31 11.16 13.24 1.54
C GLY A 31 10.10 14.29 1.15
N ASP A 32 9.40 14.12 0.02
CA ASP A 32 8.32 15.02 -0.39
C ASP A 32 7.00 14.73 0.34
N PHE A 33 6.85 13.51 0.83
CA PHE A 33 5.66 13.03 1.54
C PHE A 33 6.04 12.52 2.93
N ARG A 34 5.30 13.00 3.93
CA ARG A 34 5.45 12.52 5.32
C ARG A 34 4.83 11.14 5.49
N ARG A 35 3.74 10.87 4.76
CA ARG A 35 3.00 9.60 4.76
C ARG A 35 2.55 9.26 3.34
N ILE A 36 2.79 8.01 2.94
CA ILE A 36 2.23 7.41 1.74
C ILE A 36 1.59 6.10 2.17
N GLU A 37 0.27 6.09 2.19
CA GLU A 37 -0.52 4.98 2.75
C GLU A 37 -1.52 4.49 1.72
N SER A 38 -1.63 3.18 1.63
CA SER A 38 -2.70 2.53 0.87
C SER A 38 -3.59 1.77 1.83
N VAL A 39 -4.89 2.05 1.79
CA VAL A 39 -5.88 1.51 2.73
C VAL A 39 -6.87 0.66 1.97
N ALA A 40 -7.16 -0.54 2.48
CA ALA A 40 -8.18 -1.41 1.93
C ALA A 40 -8.91 -2.17 3.04
N GLU A 41 -10.19 -2.46 2.83
CA GLU A 41 -10.95 -3.31 3.75
C GLU A 41 -10.72 -4.79 3.44
N THR A 42 -10.31 -5.57 4.44
CA THR A 42 -10.22 -7.03 4.36
C THR A 42 -10.85 -7.66 5.58
N GLY A 43 -11.77 -8.62 5.37
CA GLY A 43 -12.40 -9.33 6.48
C GLY A 43 -13.19 -8.44 7.46
N GLY A 44 -13.69 -7.28 7.00
CA GLY A 44 -14.41 -6.32 7.84
C GLY A 44 -13.51 -5.35 8.63
N THR A 45 -12.20 -5.37 8.41
CA THR A 45 -11.25 -4.46 9.05
C THR A 45 -10.51 -3.64 7.99
N LEU A 46 -10.37 -2.34 8.22
CA LEU A 46 -9.53 -1.49 7.39
C LEU A 46 -8.06 -1.78 7.69
N ARG A 47 -7.31 -2.06 6.64
CA ARG A 47 -5.89 -2.41 6.70
C ARG A 47 -5.09 -1.37 5.92
N VAL A 48 -3.96 -0.97 6.47
CA VAL A 48 -3.07 0.05 5.88
C VAL A 48 -1.69 -0.50 5.59
N LEU A 49 -1.19 -0.24 4.38
CA LEU A 49 0.19 -0.44 3.98
C LEU A 49 0.92 0.90 4.00
N ASP A 50 1.99 0.97 4.80
CA ASP A 50 2.88 2.13 4.85
C ASP A 50 3.97 2.01 3.78
N ILE A 51 3.78 2.70 2.67
CA ILE A 51 4.62 2.60 1.46
C ILE A 51 5.91 3.42 1.63
N THR A 52 6.03 4.22 2.69
CA THR A 52 7.30 4.85 3.05
C THR A 52 8.35 3.81 3.49
N LYS A 53 7.92 2.63 3.96
CA LYS A 53 8.81 1.53 4.36
C LYS A 53 9.32 0.75 3.16
N ALA A 54 10.65 0.58 3.10
CA ALA A 54 11.30 -0.19 2.04
C ALA A 54 10.85 -1.65 1.98
N SER A 55 10.57 -2.27 3.13
CA SER A 55 10.06 -3.65 3.20
C SER A 55 8.67 -3.80 2.56
N VAL A 56 7.78 -2.82 2.77
CA VAL A 56 6.45 -2.80 2.15
C VAL A 56 6.57 -2.61 0.63
N ARG A 57 7.44 -1.70 0.17
CA ARG A 57 7.70 -1.53 -1.27
C ARG A 57 8.24 -2.79 -1.93
N GLN A 58 9.17 -3.48 -1.27
CA GLN A 58 9.73 -4.73 -1.79
C GLN A 58 8.64 -5.81 -1.88
N ALA A 59 7.84 -5.99 -0.84
CA ALA A 59 6.73 -6.93 -0.86
C ALA A 59 5.71 -6.61 -1.95
N ILE A 60 5.39 -5.34 -2.19
CA ILE A 60 4.51 -4.90 -3.27
C ILE A 60 5.06 -5.30 -4.66
N ARG A 61 6.37 -5.19 -4.87
CA ARG A 61 7.02 -5.60 -6.13
C ARG A 61 6.89 -7.10 -6.36
N ASP A 62 7.12 -7.88 -5.31
CA ASP A 62 7.14 -9.35 -5.37
C ASP A 62 5.75 -9.98 -5.28
N ALA A 63 4.73 -9.20 -4.88
CA ALA A 63 3.39 -9.71 -4.68
C ALA A 63 2.68 -10.12 -5.98
N HIS A 64 1.98 -11.24 -5.88
CA HIS A 64 1.04 -11.75 -6.88
C HIS A 64 -0.43 -11.49 -6.50
N SER A 65 -0.69 -11.00 -5.29
CA SER A 65 -2.03 -10.67 -4.80
C SER A 65 -1.98 -9.44 -3.89
N ALA A 66 -2.78 -8.41 -4.20
CA ALA A 66 -2.94 -7.26 -3.33
C ALA A 66 -3.60 -7.67 -2.01
N LYS A 67 -4.61 -8.55 -2.08
CA LYS A 67 -5.29 -9.10 -0.90
C LYS A 67 -4.30 -9.73 0.08
N ALA A 68 -3.35 -10.53 -0.44
CA ALA A 68 -2.33 -11.16 0.41
C ALA A 68 -1.42 -10.14 1.13
N LEU A 69 -1.18 -8.96 0.54
CA LEU A 69 -0.43 -7.90 1.22
C LEU A 69 -1.20 -7.34 2.42
N TYR A 70 -2.50 -7.05 2.26
CA TYR A 70 -3.35 -6.51 3.34
C TYR A 70 -3.65 -7.53 4.44
N GLU A 71 -3.73 -8.82 4.09
CA GLU A 71 -3.89 -9.92 5.06
C GLU A 71 -2.57 -10.31 5.74
N SER A 72 -1.43 -9.84 5.24
CA SER A 72 -0.11 -10.10 5.85
C SER A 72 0.18 -9.20 7.05
N GLY A 73 1.23 -9.56 7.81
CA GLY A 73 1.78 -8.72 8.89
C GLY A 73 2.45 -7.43 8.42
N LEU A 74 2.51 -7.14 7.11
CA LEU A 74 2.99 -5.86 6.59
C LEU A 74 1.95 -4.75 6.75
N ALA A 75 0.67 -5.12 6.78
CA ALA A 75 -0.41 -4.18 7.01
C ALA A 75 -0.74 -4.05 8.51
N ASN A 76 -1.16 -2.86 8.92
CA ASN A 76 -1.68 -2.61 10.25
C ASN A 76 -3.17 -2.35 10.17
N ASP A 77 -3.88 -2.52 11.29
CA ASP A 77 -5.26 -2.02 11.38
C ASP A 77 -5.21 -0.48 11.34
N TYR A 78 -6.12 0.09 10.55
CA TYR A 78 -6.22 1.54 10.34
C TYR A 78 -7.14 2.21 11.36
#